data_AF-A0A1I7CQF6-F1
#
_entry.id   AF-A0A1I7CQF6-F1
#
_cell.length_a   1.000
_cell.length_b   1.000
_cell.length_c   1.000
_cell.angle_alpha   90.00
_cell.angle_beta   90.00
_cell.angle_gamma   90.00
#
_symmetry.space_group_name_H-M   'P 1'
#
loop_
_entity.id
_entity.type
_entity.pdbx_description
1 polymer ?
#
loop_
_entity_poly.entity_id
_entity_poly.type
_entity_poly.pdbx_seq_one_letter_code
_entity_poly.pdbx_strand_id
1 'polypeptide(L)'
;MKTSLLILSFLILSFTSTFGQAAQDSITLKKDFWGYKFYQGDKRVQIGDLVNIMRTNEEAYKSIKSAQSNYTMASIIGFAGGFMVGWPIGTAIAGGDPSWGLAGIGAGFLVATIPLTNSFVKKSKFALDAYNGGSTSSSVWDRSEMSLSLSGSGLGLSLRF
;
A
#
# COMPACT_ATOMS: atom_id res chain seq x y z
N MET A 1 -21.52 18.92 53.65
CA MET A 1 -20.34 19.39 52.88
C MET A 1 -19.47 18.25 52.36
N LYS A 2 -19.13 17.24 53.17
CA LYS A 2 -18.23 16.13 52.75
C LYS A 2 -18.81 15.22 51.65
N THR A 3 -20.13 14.96 51.69
CA THR A 3 -20.84 14.13 50.70
C THR A 3 -21.00 14.82 49.33
N SER A 4 -21.27 16.13 49.30
CA SER A 4 -21.31 16.89 48.03
C SER A 4 -19.95 16.98 47.35
N LEU A 5 -18.85 16.99 48.12
CA LEU A 5 -17.48 17.00 47.60
C LEU A 5 -17.11 15.66 46.93
N LEU A 6 -17.56 14.54 47.50
CA LEU A 6 -17.39 13.21 46.91
C LEU A 6 -18.18 13.05 45.60
N ILE A 7 -19.42 13.56 45.55
CA ILE A 7 -20.25 13.50 44.35
C ILE A 7 -19.64 14.36 43.22
N LEU A 8 -19.12 15.54 43.55
CA LEU A 8 -18.46 16.42 42.59
C LEU A 8 -17.17 15.78 42.02
N SER A 9 -16.40 15.10 42.87
CA SER A 9 -15.21 14.36 42.44
C SER A 9 -15.57 13.21 41.48
N PHE A 10 -16.66 12.48 41.73
CA PHE A 10 -17.10 11.39 40.87
C PHE A 10 -17.63 11.88 39.51
N LEU A 11 -18.25 13.06 39.47
CA LEU A 11 -18.76 13.68 38.24
C LEU A 11 -17.63 14.12 37.30
N ILE A 12 -16.53 14.66 37.84
CA ILE A 12 -15.36 15.11 37.05
C ILE A 12 -14.63 13.91 36.39
N LEU A 13 -14.62 12.75 37.06
CA LEU A 13 -14.05 11.50 36.52
C LEU A 13 -14.82 10.94 35.31
N SER A 14 -16.07 11.37 35.09
CA SER A 14 -16.93 10.84 34.02
C SER A 14 -16.76 11.55 32.67
N PHE A 15 -16.09 12.71 32.65
CA PHE A 15 -15.90 13.53 31.44
C PHE A 15 -14.64 13.19 30.63
N THR A 16 -13.82 12.22 31.07
CA THR A 16 -12.63 11.80 30.30
C THR A 16 -12.96 10.76 29.23
N SER A 17 -14.11 10.91 28.55
CA SER A 17 -14.37 10.22 27.29
C SER A 17 -13.47 10.84 26.24
N THR A 18 -12.21 10.42 26.24
CA THR A 18 -11.24 10.70 25.20
C THR A 18 -11.82 10.22 23.89
N PHE A 19 -12.13 11.17 22.99
CA PHE A 19 -12.21 10.89 21.57
C PHE A 19 -10.82 10.40 21.16
N GLY A 20 -10.62 9.09 21.20
CA GLY A 20 -9.56 8.46 20.45
C GLY A 20 -9.82 8.83 19.00
N GLN A 21 -9.05 9.77 18.46
CA GLN A 21 -8.99 9.97 17.03
C GLN A 21 -8.67 8.59 16.47
N ALA A 22 -9.67 7.93 15.88
CA ALA A 22 -9.41 6.74 15.09
C ALA A 22 -8.47 7.23 14.00
N ALA A 23 -7.17 6.97 14.18
CA ALA A 23 -6.18 7.28 13.19
C ALA A 23 -6.73 6.67 11.91
N GLN A 24 -7.10 7.53 10.96
CA GLN A 24 -7.66 7.06 9.71
C GLN A 24 -6.63 6.11 9.14
N ASP A 25 -6.98 4.82 9.09
CA ASP A 25 -6.01 3.77 8.79
C ASP A 25 -5.30 4.15 7.51
N SER A 26 -4.00 4.44 7.63
CA SER A 26 -3.21 4.94 6.53
C SER A 26 -3.13 3.86 5.48
N ILE A 27 -3.28 4.26 4.23
CA ILE A 27 -3.24 3.31 3.13
C ILE A 27 -1.78 3.12 2.74
N THR A 28 -1.33 1.87 2.73
CA THR A 28 0.06 1.50 2.43
C THR A 28 0.18 0.70 1.14
N LEU A 29 1.30 0.88 0.44
CA LEU A 29 1.65 0.14 -0.76
C LEU A 29 2.74 -0.88 -0.42
N LYS A 30 2.43 -2.17 -0.52
CA LYS A 30 3.39 -3.26 -0.30
C LYS A 30 3.69 -3.97 -1.61
N LYS A 31 4.96 -4.26 -1.85
CA LYS A 31 5.41 -5.08 -2.99
C LYS A 31 5.44 -6.54 -2.56
N ASP A 32 4.90 -7.42 -3.38
CA ASP A 32 5.06 -8.86 -3.26
C ASP A 32 5.65 -9.47 -4.54
N PHE A 33 5.70 -10.80 -4.61
CA PHE A 33 6.23 -11.53 -5.76
C PHE A 33 5.42 -11.30 -7.04
N TRP A 34 4.11 -11.03 -6.91
CA TRP A 34 3.18 -10.91 -8.03
C TRP A 34 2.88 -9.46 -8.44
N GLY A 35 3.36 -8.47 -7.68
CA GLY A 35 3.23 -7.06 -8.00
C GLY A 35 3.11 -6.17 -6.77
N TYR A 36 2.31 -5.11 -6.89
CA TYR A 36 2.04 -4.18 -5.80
C TYR A 36 0.60 -4.35 -5.30
N LYS A 37 0.45 -4.38 -3.98
CA LYS A 37 -0.84 -4.52 -3.29
C LYS A 37 -1.03 -3.37 -2.32
N PHE A 38 -2.27 -2.92 -2.21
CA PHE A 38 -2.67 -1.87 -1.29
C PHE A 38 -3.33 -2.45 -0.04
N TYR A 39 -3.02 -1.86 1.11
CA TYR A 39 -3.56 -2.26 2.40
C TYR A 39 -4.03 -1.04 3.19
N GLN A 40 -5.17 -1.16 3.84
CA GLN A 40 -5.66 -0.23 4.85
C GLN A 40 -5.75 -1.02 6.15
N GLY A 41 -4.82 -0.77 7.06
CA GLY A 41 -4.56 -1.68 8.19
C GLY A 41 -4.24 -3.10 7.69
N ASP A 42 -4.99 -4.09 8.18
CA ASP A 42 -4.85 -5.50 7.79
C ASP A 42 -5.69 -5.88 6.55
N LYS A 43 -6.54 -4.97 6.07
CA LYS A 43 -7.44 -5.24 4.95
C LYS A 43 -6.78 -4.90 3.62
N ARG A 44 -6.74 -5.87 2.70
CA ARG A 44 -6.36 -5.62 1.31
C ARG A 44 -7.43 -4.76 0.62
N VAL A 45 -7.00 -3.69 -0.02
CA VAL A 45 -7.87 -2.77 -0.78
C VAL A 45 -7.53 -2.86 -2.26
N GLN A 46 -8.55 -2.89 -3.13
CA GLN A 46 -8.33 -2.87 -4.57
C GLN A 46 -8.12 -1.43 -5.06
N ILE A 47 -7.40 -1.28 -6.18
CA ILE A 47 -7.16 0.03 -6.77
C ILE A 47 -8.45 0.76 -7.16
N GLY A 48 -9.50 0.02 -7.57
CA GLY A 48 -10.82 0.60 -7.86
C GLY A 48 -11.49 1.16 -6.61
N ASP A 49 -11.34 0.48 -5.46
CA ASP A 49 -11.83 0.97 -4.18
C ASP A 49 -11.06 2.20 -3.73
N LEU A 50 -9.74 2.24 -3.95
CA LEU A 50 -8.92 3.43 -3.66
C LEU A 50 -9.38 4.65 -4.45
N VAL A 51 -9.74 4.48 -5.72
CA VAL A 51 -10.30 5.57 -6.53
C VAL A 51 -11.58 6.12 -5.89
N ASN A 52 -12.40 5.26 -5.29
CA ASN A 52 -13.63 5.66 -4.61
C ASN A 52 -13.35 6.33 -3.26
N ILE A 53 -12.44 5.76 -2.46
CA ILE A 53 -12.03 6.27 -1.14
C ILE A 53 -11.39 7.66 -1.26
N MET A 54 -10.57 7.86 -2.30
CA MET A 54 -9.84 9.11 -2.51
C MET A 54 -10.67 10.19 -3.21
N ARG A 55 -11.95 9.95 -3.56
CA ARG A 55 -12.80 10.95 -4.25
C ARG A 55 -12.91 12.29 -3.49
N THR A 56 -12.76 12.26 -2.18
CA THR A 56 -12.83 13.45 -1.32
C THR A 56 -11.61 14.36 -1.45
N ASN A 57 -10.49 13.85 -1.97
CA ASN A 57 -9.26 14.61 -2.21
C ASN A 57 -8.96 14.61 -3.72
N GLU A 58 -9.12 15.78 -4.36
CA GLU A 58 -9.00 15.91 -5.82
C GLU A 58 -7.59 15.54 -6.34
N GLU A 59 -6.54 15.90 -5.60
CA GLU A 59 -5.15 15.59 -5.96
C GLU A 59 -4.86 14.10 -5.91
N ALA A 60 -5.30 13.44 -4.83
CA ALA A 60 -5.17 12.00 -4.65
C ALA A 60 -6.00 11.24 -5.70
N TYR A 61 -7.25 11.67 -5.93
CA TYR A 61 -8.17 11.07 -6.89
C TYR A 61 -7.62 11.10 -8.31
N LYS A 62 -7.12 12.25 -8.79
CA LYS A 62 -6.56 12.39 -10.13
C LYS A 62 -5.36 11.45 -10.33
N SER A 63 -4.50 11.36 -9.31
CA SER A 63 -3.28 10.58 -9.35
C SER A 63 -3.57 9.07 -9.32
N ILE A 64 -4.44 8.61 -8.43
CA ILE A 64 -4.81 7.19 -8.33
C ILE A 64 -5.61 6.72 -9.54
N LYS A 65 -6.48 7.57 -10.11
CA LYS A 65 -7.23 7.25 -11.33
C LYS A 65 -6.30 7.05 -12.52
N SER A 66 -5.28 7.90 -12.65
CA SER A 66 -4.26 7.70 -13.67
C SER A 66 -3.40 6.46 -13.42
N ALA A 67 -3.10 6.16 -12.15
CA ALA A 67 -2.42 4.92 -11.76
C ALA A 67 -3.25 3.67 -12.17
N GLN A 68 -4.57 3.70 -11.95
CA GLN A 68 -5.50 2.63 -12.35
C GLN A 68 -5.46 2.38 -13.85
N SER A 69 -5.51 3.44 -14.67
CA SER A 69 -5.44 3.31 -16.13
C SER A 69 -4.13 2.63 -16.57
N ASN A 70 -3.00 3.08 -16.03
CA ASN A 70 -1.69 2.48 -16.32
C ASN A 70 -1.60 1.02 -15.88
N TYR A 71 -2.18 0.68 -14.72
CA TYR A 71 -2.25 -0.69 -14.24
C TYR A 71 -3.08 -1.58 -15.16
N THR A 72 -4.24 -1.11 -15.61
CA THR A 72 -5.10 -1.85 -16.57
C THR A 72 -4.36 -2.08 -17.88
N MET A 73 -3.73 -1.05 -18.45
CA MET A 73 -2.95 -1.19 -19.69
C MET A 73 -1.78 -2.16 -19.51
N ALA A 74 -1.02 -2.02 -18.43
CA ALA A 74 0.09 -2.93 -18.12
C ALA A 74 -0.39 -4.37 -17.92
N SER A 75 -1.56 -4.57 -17.33
CA SER A 75 -2.14 -5.90 -17.11
C SER A 75 -2.55 -6.55 -18.42
N ILE A 76 -3.19 -5.80 -19.33
CA ILE A 76 -3.58 -6.32 -20.65
C ILE A 76 -2.33 -6.67 -21.48
N ILE A 77 -1.36 -5.77 -21.55
CA ILE A 77 -0.11 -5.99 -22.30
C ILE A 77 0.69 -7.13 -21.67
N GLY A 78 0.76 -7.17 -20.34
CA GLY A 78 1.46 -8.22 -19.59
C GLY A 78 0.82 -9.58 -19.76
N PHE A 79 -0.52 -9.66 -19.76
CA PHE A 79 -1.25 -10.90 -20.02
C PHE A 79 -1.06 -11.38 -21.46
N ALA A 80 -1.20 -10.48 -22.44
CA ALA A 80 -0.97 -10.80 -23.84
C ALA A 80 0.49 -11.23 -24.09
N GLY A 81 1.46 -10.47 -23.58
CA GLY A 81 2.89 -10.78 -23.70
C GLY A 81 3.26 -12.08 -22.99
N GLY A 82 2.73 -12.29 -21.79
CA GLY A 82 2.90 -13.53 -21.03
C GLY A 82 2.33 -14.75 -21.75
N PHE A 83 1.16 -14.63 -22.39
CA PHE A 83 0.60 -15.68 -23.22
C PHE A 83 1.45 -15.96 -24.46
N MET A 84 1.90 -14.91 -25.16
CA MET A 84 2.76 -15.04 -26.35
C MET A 84 4.11 -15.68 -26.04
N VAL A 85 4.64 -15.50 -24.83
CA VAL A 85 5.87 -16.19 -24.36
C VAL A 85 5.55 -17.59 -23.84
N GLY A 86 4.49 -17.73 -23.06
CA GLY A 86 4.11 -18.99 -22.41
C GLY A 86 3.66 -20.05 -23.41
N TRP A 87 3.01 -19.67 -24.50
CA TRP A 87 2.52 -20.61 -25.51
C TRP A 87 3.65 -21.40 -26.19
N PRO A 88 4.70 -20.76 -26.78
CA PRO A 88 5.86 -21.48 -27.30
C PRO A 88 6.57 -22.34 -26.26
N ILE A 89 6.69 -21.87 -25.01
CA ILE A 89 7.30 -22.67 -23.92
C ILE A 89 6.49 -23.95 -23.67
N GLY A 90 5.16 -23.84 -23.58
CA GLY A 90 4.28 -25.00 -23.43
C GLY A 90 4.39 -25.97 -24.60
N THR A 91 4.43 -25.45 -25.83
CA THR A 91 4.61 -26.26 -27.04
C THR A 91 5.94 -27.01 -27.05
N ALA A 92 7.04 -26.35 -26.65
CA ALA A 92 8.35 -26.97 -26.58
C ALA A 92 8.37 -28.13 -25.57
N ILE A 93 7.75 -27.95 -24.40
CA ILE A 93 7.63 -29.00 -23.37
C ILE A 93 6.77 -30.17 -23.87
N ALA A 94 5.73 -29.89 -24.65
CA ALA A 94 4.86 -30.91 -25.23
C ALA A 94 5.49 -31.66 -26.43
N GLY A 95 6.72 -31.31 -26.84
CA GLY A 95 7.40 -31.91 -27.98
C GLY A 95 6.93 -31.40 -29.35
N GLY A 96 6.20 -30.29 -29.40
CA GLY A 96 5.83 -29.61 -30.64
C GLY A 96 6.92 -28.67 -31.15
N ASP A 97 6.66 -27.99 -32.27
CA ASP A 97 7.56 -26.98 -32.84
C ASP A 97 7.23 -25.57 -32.28
N PRO A 98 8.05 -25.01 -31.38
CA PRO A 98 7.76 -23.74 -30.72
C PRO A 98 8.01 -22.53 -31.62
N SER A 99 7.02 -21.64 -31.72
CA SER A 99 7.19 -20.35 -32.40
C SER A 99 7.95 -19.34 -31.53
N TRP A 100 9.29 -19.38 -31.59
CA TRP A 100 10.14 -18.43 -30.85
C TRP A 100 9.97 -16.97 -31.30
N GLY A 101 9.52 -16.73 -32.54
CA GLY A 101 9.17 -15.39 -33.01
C GLY A 101 8.02 -14.78 -32.21
N LEU A 102 6.99 -15.58 -31.90
CA LEU A 102 5.88 -15.17 -31.03
C LEU A 102 6.37 -14.86 -29.60
N ALA A 103 7.27 -15.70 -29.07
CA ALA A 103 7.90 -15.45 -27.77
C ALA A 103 8.73 -14.16 -27.76
N GLY A 104 9.45 -13.86 -28.85
CA GLY A 104 10.21 -12.62 -28.99
C GLY A 104 9.33 -11.37 -28.96
N ILE A 105 8.20 -11.39 -29.67
CA ILE A 105 7.20 -10.30 -29.64
C ILE A 105 6.61 -10.17 -28.23
N GLY A 106 6.23 -11.29 -27.62
CA GLY A 106 5.70 -11.31 -26.26
C GLY A 106 6.69 -10.74 -25.23
N ALA A 107 7.97 -11.07 -25.34
CA ALA A 107 9.03 -10.49 -24.52
C ALA A 107 9.15 -8.97 -24.72
N GLY A 108 9.02 -8.49 -25.96
CA GLY A 108 8.97 -7.06 -26.27
C GLY A 108 7.81 -6.34 -25.56
N PHE A 109 6.62 -6.96 -25.51
CA PHE A 109 5.48 -6.43 -24.77
C PHE A 109 5.74 -6.39 -23.26
N LEU A 110 6.35 -7.44 -22.70
CA LEU A 110 6.72 -7.44 -21.28
C LEU A 110 7.70 -6.31 -20.96
N VAL A 111 8.70 -6.05 -21.81
CA VAL A 111 9.61 -4.91 -21.65
C VAL A 111 8.86 -3.58 -21.71
N ALA A 112 7.91 -3.44 -22.62
CA ALA A 112 7.07 -2.24 -22.72
C ALA A 112 6.22 -1.97 -21.47
N THR A 113 5.89 -3.00 -20.67
CA THR A 113 5.13 -2.81 -19.41
C THR A 113 5.97 -2.18 -18.28
N ILE A 114 7.31 -2.20 -18.36
CA ILE A 114 8.20 -1.66 -17.33
C ILE A 114 7.94 -0.16 -17.07
N PRO A 115 7.96 0.75 -18.07
CA PRO A 115 7.66 2.16 -17.84
C PRO A 115 6.24 2.39 -17.33
N LEU A 116 5.26 1.61 -17.79
CA LEU A 116 3.88 1.70 -17.30
C LEU A 116 3.78 1.35 -15.81
N THR A 117 4.42 0.25 -15.41
CA THR A 117 4.46 -0.21 -14.01
C THR A 117 5.17 0.81 -13.12
N ASN A 118 6.30 1.38 -13.57
CA ASN A 118 6.99 2.44 -12.84
C ASN A 118 6.13 3.69 -12.67
N SER A 119 5.40 4.08 -13.72
CA SER A 119 4.46 5.20 -13.67
C SER A 119 3.30 4.91 -12.71
N PHE A 120 2.76 3.70 -12.73
CA PHE A 120 1.74 3.23 -11.80
C PHE A 120 2.20 3.34 -10.34
N VAL A 121 3.40 2.84 -10.00
CA VAL A 121 3.95 2.91 -8.64
C VAL A 121 4.15 4.35 -8.18
N LYS A 122 4.74 5.20 -9.02
CA LYS A 122 4.97 6.61 -8.69
C LYS A 122 3.66 7.36 -8.42
N LYS A 123 2.67 7.20 -9.30
CA LYS A 123 1.36 7.85 -9.14
C LYS A 123 0.58 7.31 -7.94
N SER A 124 0.70 6.01 -7.67
CA SER A 124 0.09 5.39 -6.49
C SER A 124 0.69 5.95 -5.21
N LYS A 125 2.03 6.03 -5.10
CA LYS A 125 2.69 6.63 -3.94
C LYS A 125 2.26 8.07 -3.72
N PHE A 126 2.30 8.89 -4.77
CA PHE A 126 1.85 10.27 -4.70
C PHE A 126 0.39 10.39 -4.22
N ALA A 127 -0.51 9.54 -4.71
CA ALA A 127 -1.91 9.55 -4.28
C ALA A 127 -2.07 9.14 -2.80
N LEU A 128 -1.28 8.16 -2.34
CA LEU A 128 -1.27 7.74 -0.94
C LEU A 128 -0.72 8.84 -0.04
N ASP A 129 0.37 9.49 -0.46
CA ASP A 129 0.97 10.60 0.29
C ASP A 129 -0.01 11.78 0.38
N ALA A 130 -0.67 12.14 -0.72
CA ALA A 130 -1.68 13.19 -0.74
C ALA A 130 -2.92 12.85 0.14
N TYR A 131 -3.36 11.59 0.13
CA TYR A 131 -4.52 11.14 0.90
C TYR A 131 -4.22 11.01 2.40
N ASN A 132 -3.06 10.46 2.76
CA ASN A 132 -2.63 10.27 4.16
C ASN A 132 -2.14 11.59 4.81
N GLY A 133 -2.22 12.73 4.11
CA GLY A 133 -1.91 14.06 4.67
C GLY A 133 -0.43 14.44 4.62
N GLY A 134 0.33 14.01 3.60
CA GLY A 134 1.74 14.36 3.40
C GLY A 134 2.71 13.77 4.43
N SER A 135 2.17 13.07 5.43
CA SER A 135 2.95 12.37 6.45
C SER A 135 3.48 11.09 5.82
N THR A 136 4.78 11.10 5.58
CA THR A 136 5.56 10.09 4.89
C THR A 136 5.41 8.73 5.57
N SER A 137 4.37 7.96 5.25
CA SER A 137 4.33 6.52 5.57
C SER A 137 5.17 5.78 4.52
N SER A 138 6.45 6.13 4.47
CA SER A 138 7.49 5.27 3.92
C SER A 138 7.69 4.11 4.90
N SER A 139 6.68 3.25 5.04
CA SER A 139 6.85 1.93 5.62
C SER A 139 7.62 1.08 4.61
N VAL A 140 8.90 1.38 4.49
CA VAL A 140 9.88 0.44 3.99
C VAL A 140 10.73 -0.05 5.15
N TRP A 141 11.09 0.78 6.14
CA TRP A 141 11.89 0.38 7.31
C TRP A 141 11.49 1.12 8.60
N ASP A 142 10.25 1.00 9.09
CA ASP A 142 9.98 1.47 10.45
C ASP A 142 10.48 0.41 11.46
N ARG A 143 11.80 0.46 11.68
CA ARG A 143 12.47 -0.14 12.81
C ARG A 143 11.97 0.57 14.07
N SER A 144 10.83 0.15 14.60
CA SER A 144 10.59 0.29 16.03
C SER A 144 11.55 -0.67 16.74
N GLU A 145 12.82 -0.28 16.83
CA GLU A 145 13.81 -0.95 17.68
C GLU A 145 13.43 -0.62 19.12
N MET A 146 12.57 -1.47 19.69
CA MET A 146 12.33 -1.51 21.12
C MET A 146 13.63 -1.98 21.79
N SER A 147 14.51 -1.03 22.07
CA SER A 147 15.76 -1.32 22.76
C SER A 147 15.50 -1.34 24.27
N LEU A 148 15.81 -2.47 24.88
CA LEU A 148 15.84 -2.63 26.31
C LEU A 148 17.16 -2.02 26.80
N SER A 149 17.11 -0.85 27.41
CA SER A 149 18.32 -0.19 27.91
C SER A 149 18.42 -0.38 29.42
N LEU A 150 19.55 -0.92 29.87
CA LEU A 150 19.96 -0.86 31.27
C LEU A 150 20.84 0.38 31.42
N SER A 151 20.34 1.37 32.15
CA SER A 151 21.16 2.48 32.66
C SER A 151 21.44 2.26 34.13
N GLY A 152 22.46 2.93 34.68
CA GLY A 152 22.95 2.74 36.06
C GLY A 152 21.92 2.93 37.18
N SER A 153 20.68 3.31 36.86
CA SER A 153 19.56 3.49 37.79
C SER A 153 18.34 2.59 37.50
N GLY A 154 18.41 1.63 36.57
CA GLY A 154 17.35 0.64 36.33
C GLY A 154 17.17 0.19 34.87
N LEU A 155 16.27 -0.79 34.70
CA LEU A 155 15.78 -1.29 33.40
C LEU A 155 14.74 -0.31 32.83
N GLY A 156 14.96 0.20 31.63
CA GLY A 156 14.02 1.04 30.90
C GLY A 156 13.74 0.53 29.49
N LEU A 157 12.53 0.76 28.99
CA LEU A 157 12.21 0.61 27.57
C LEU A 157 12.38 1.97 26.90
N SER A 158 13.29 2.06 25.92
CA SER A 158 13.51 3.29 25.16
C SER A 158 12.81 3.17 23.81
N LEU A 159 11.75 3.95 23.62
CA LEU A 159 11.16 4.18 22.30
C LEU A 159 11.83 5.42 21.68
N ARG A 160 12.49 5.25 20.54
CA ARG A 160 13.02 6.37 19.74
C ARG A 160 12.11 6.58 18.54
N PHE A 161 11.59 7.80 18.40
CA PHE A 161 10.82 8.28 17.26
C PHE A 161 11.74 8.97 16.26
#